data_AF-A0A928QP33-F1
#
_entry.id   AF-A0A928QP33-F1
#
_cell.length_a   1.000
_cell.length_b   1.000
_cell.length_c   1.000
_cell.angle_alpha   90.00
_cell.angle_beta   90.00
_cell.angle_gamma   90.00
#
_symmetry.space_group_name_H-M   'P 1'
#
loop_
_entity.id
_entity.type
_entity.pdbx_description
1 polymer ?
#
loop_
_entity_poly.entity_id
_entity_poly.type
_entity_poly.pdbx_seq_one_letter_code
_entity_poly.pdbx_strand_id
1 'polypeptide(L)'
;MFGGLFDFNKDGKMSAFERASELGFLHHMMESEKAEGTATDTGFGFSDDDDDEADKSLELMASGLDEVELSLMDEDDRRIALEDAGLDPDDFGFLDDL
;
A
#
# COMPACT_ATOMS: atom_id res chain seq x y z
N MET A 1 20.05 -9.73 17.54
CA MET A 1 21.35 -9.98 16.89
C MET A 1 21.88 -8.78 16.10
N PHE A 2 21.16 -7.65 15.96
CA PHE A 2 21.63 -6.49 15.17
C PHE A 2 21.50 -5.10 15.82
N GLY A 3 21.00 -5.00 17.07
CA GLY A 3 20.54 -3.75 17.71
C GLY A 3 21.56 -2.63 18.00
N GLY A 4 22.72 -2.64 17.35
CA GLY A 4 23.67 -1.54 17.35
C GLY A 4 24.53 -1.45 16.08
N LEU A 5 24.23 -2.22 15.03
CA LEU A 5 25.00 -2.20 13.78
C LEU A 5 24.61 -1.00 12.89
N PHE A 6 23.35 -0.57 12.96
CA PHE A 6 22.76 0.50 12.15
C PHE A 6 22.48 1.79 12.94
N ASP A 7 22.82 1.84 14.23
CA ASP A 7 22.82 3.06 15.05
C ASP A 7 24.10 3.87 14.73
N PHE A 8 24.05 4.66 13.65
CA PHE A 8 25.20 5.41 13.15
C PHE A 8 25.57 6.56 14.08
N ASN A 9 24.56 7.14 14.74
CA ASN A 9 24.75 8.28 15.64
C ASN A 9 25.09 7.85 17.09
N LYS A 10 24.98 6.55 17.42
CA LYS A 10 25.26 5.93 18.72
C LYS A 10 24.42 6.49 19.87
N ASP A 11 23.20 6.91 19.57
CA ASP A 11 22.29 7.41 20.59
C ASP A 11 21.55 6.29 21.35
N GLY A 12 21.78 5.02 20.96
CA GLY A 12 21.16 3.85 21.56
C GLY A 12 19.70 3.66 21.17
N LYS A 13 19.20 4.48 20.26
CA LYS A 13 17.91 4.35 19.59
C LYS A 13 18.18 4.16 18.10
N MET A 14 17.14 3.79 17.37
CA MET A 14 17.22 3.76 15.91
C MET A 14 16.21 4.74 15.37
N SER A 15 16.71 5.75 14.69
CA SER A 15 15.91 6.71 13.95
C SER A 15 15.23 6.02 12.77
N ALA A 16 14.19 6.63 12.19
CA ALA A 16 13.44 6.04 11.07
C ALA A 16 14.35 5.61 9.90
N PHE A 17 15.37 6.40 9.59
CA PHE A 17 16.37 6.08 8.57
C PHE A 17 17.26 4.88 8.94
N GLU A 18 17.72 4.80 10.19
CA GLU A 18 18.56 3.70 10.70
C GLU A 18 17.78 2.39 10.74
N ARG A 19 16.51 2.44 11.17
CA ARG A 19 15.58 1.30 11.11
C ARG A 19 15.32 0.83 9.69
N ALA A 20 15.15 1.77 8.76
CA ALA A 20 14.97 1.45 7.35
C ALA A 20 16.21 0.75 6.78
N SER A 21 17.41 1.16 7.19
CA SER A 21 18.65 0.50 6.75
C SER A 21 18.81 -0.92 7.32
N GLU A 22 18.42 -1.15 8.58
CA GLU A 22 18.39 -2.50 9.17
C GLU A 22 17.36 -3.38 8.47
N LEU A 23 16.14 -2.87 8.23
CA LEU A 23 15.08 -3.58 7.53
C LEU A 23 15.46 -3.90 6.09
N GLY A 24 16.07 -2.96 5.35
CA GLY A 24 16.54 -3.20 3.99
C GLY A 24 17.62 -4.27 3.91
N PHE A 25 18.55 -4.29 4.88
CA PHE A 25 19.57 -5.34 4.95
C PHE A 25 18.98 -6.71 5.33
N LEU A 26 18.09 -6.76 6.32
CA LEU A 26 17.39 -7.99 6.71
C LEU A 26 16.49 -8.52 5.59
N HIS A 27 15.81 -7.62 4.89
CA HIS A 27 15.02 -7.93 3.71
C HIS A 27 15.93 -8.53 2.63
N HIS A 28 17.04 -7.88 2.28
CA HIS A 28 17.99 -8.41 1.29
C HIS A 28 18.55 -9.79 1.66
N MET A 29 18.81 -10.04 2.95
CA MET A 29 19.28 -11.33 3.43
C MET A 29 18.20 -12.42 3.36
N MET A 30 16.94 -12.09 3.70
CA MET A 30 15.79 -13.01 3.57
C MET A 30 15.35 -13.22 2.10
N GLU A 31 15.50 -12.20 1.26
CA GLU A 31 15.21 -12.21 -0.18
C GLU A 31 16.24 -13.06 -0.94
N SER A 32 17.50 -13.11 -0.47
CA SER A 32 18.51 -14.01 -1.03
C SER A 32 18.21 -15.51 -0.84
N GLU A 33 17.29 -15.87 0.07
CA GLU A 33 16.76 -17.24 0.23
C GLU A 33 15.39 -17.44 -0.44
N LYS A 34 14.72 -16.37 -0.88
CA LYS A 34 13.36 -16.41 -1.43
C LYS A 34 13.22 -15.52 -2.67
N ALA A 35 13.68 -16.07 -3.80
CA ALA A 35 13.28 -15.72 -5.17
C ALA A 35 13.43 -14.26 -5.64
N GLU A 36 14.21 -14.11 -6.72
CA GLU A 36 14.00 -13.17 -7.83
C GLU A 36 12.62 -12.49 -7.84
N GLY A 37 12.56 -11.22 -7.46
CA GLY A 37 11.31 -10.46 -7.40
C GLY A 37 11.54 -8.96 -7.26
N THR A 38 12.19 -8.38 -8.28
CA THR A 38 12.09 -6.96 -8.70
C THR A 38 12.07 -5.87 -7.62
N ALA A 39 13.21 -5.18 -7.49
CA ALA A 39 13.27 -3.85 -6.93
C ALA A 39 12.50 -2.84 -7.80
N THR A 40 11.35 -2.37 -7.30
CA THR A 40 10.71 -1.09 -7.64
C THR A 40 10.08 -0.56 -6.33
N ASP A 41 10.78 0.31 -5.60
CA ASP A 41 10.40 1.72 -5.46
C ASP A 41 8.96 2.01 -5.93
N THR A 42 8.07 2.32 -4.99
CA THR A 42 6.61 2.54 -5.14
C THR A 42 5.79 1.35 -5.67
N GLY A 43 5.14 0.61 -4.78
CA GLY A 43 4.19 -0.43 -5.19
C GLY A 43 3.87 -1.38 -4.06
N PHE A 44 2.66 -1.24 -3.53
CA PHE A 44 2.03 -2.15 -2.60
C PHE A 44 2.18 -3.59 -3.10
N GLY A 45 2.67 -4.49 -2.25
CA GLY A 45 2.96 -5.87 -2.62
C GLY A 45 1.68 -6.67 -2.77
N PHE A 46 1.21 -6.84 -4.02
CA PHE A 46 0.15 -7.76 -4.36
C PHE A 46 0.68 -9.20 -4.21
N SER A 47 0.12 -9.90 -3.22
CA SER A 47 0.20 -11.35 -3.17
C SER A 47 -0.90 -11.85 -4.09
N ASP A 48 -0.50 -12.52 -5.17
CA ASP A 48 -1.35 -13.38 -6.01
C ASP A 48 -2.29 -14.23 -5.12
N ASP A 49 -3.53 -14.42 -5.57
CA ASP A 49 -4.60 -15.32 -5.09
C ASP A 49 -5.73 -14.67 -4.22
N ASP A 50 -6.81 -14.26 -4.92
CA ASP A 50 -8.24 -14.24 -4.50
C ASP A 50 -8.77 -13.18 -3.50
N ASP A 51 -8.62 -11.87 -3.74
CA ASP A 51 -9.43 -10.86 -3.01
C ASP A 51 -9.58 -9.48 -3.72
N ASP A 52 -9.94 -9.47 -5.02
CA ASP A 52 -10.10 -8.23 -5.83
C ASP A 52 -11.07 -7.19 -5.21
N GLU A 53 -12.03 -7.62 -4.38
CA GLU A 53 -12.96 -6.71 -3.67
C GLU A 53 -12.35 -6.12 -2.39
N ALA A 54 -11.49 -6.88 -1.70
CA ALA A 54 -10.77 -6.37 -0.54
C ALA A 54 -9.76 -5.29 -0.97
N ASP A 55 -9.18 -5.46 -2.15
CA ASP A 55 -8.25 -4.48 -2.74
C ASP A 55 -8.98 -3.17 -3.10
N LYS A 56 -10.18 -3.21 -3.67
CA LYS A 56 -10.99 -2.00 -3.95
C LYS A 56 -11.35 -1.20 -2.70
N SER A 57 -11.83 -1.88 -1.64
CA SER A 57 -12.14 -1.22 -0.37
C SER A 57 -10.90 -0.56 0.26
N LEU A 58 -9.76 -1.24 0.14
CA LEU A 58 -8.48 -0.73 0.60
C LEU A 58 -8.00 0.48 -0.24
N GLU A 59 -8.21 0.46 -1.56
CA GLU A 59 -7.90 1.57 -2.46
C GLU A 59 -8.75 2.82 -2.18
N LEU A 60 -10.05 2.65 -1.91
CA LEU A 60 -10.92 3.72 -1.45
C LEU A 60 -10.40 4.33 -0.14
N MET A 61 -10.09 3.49 0.84
CA MET A 61 -9.53 3.95 2.12
C MET A 61 -8.16 4.64 1.93
N ALA A 62 -7.29 4.12 1.05
CA ALA A 62 -5.98 4.67 0.78
C ALA A 62 -6.04 6.02 0.03
N SER A 63 -7.05 6.20 -0.80
CA SER A 63 -7.34 7.45 -1.52
C SER A 63 -8.12 8.47 -0.68
N GLY A 64 -8.63 8.05 0.48
CA GLY A 64 -9.39 8.89 1.41
C GLY A 64 -10.87 9.03 1.07
N LEU A 65 -11.37 8.17 0.19
CA LEU A 65 -12.78 8.09 -0.17
C LEU A 65 -13.49 7.04 0.69
N ASP A 66 -14.73 7.34 1.09
CA ASP A 66 -15.59 6.43 1.84
C ASP A 66 -16.68 5.84 0.94
N GLU A 67 -16.85 4.53 0.97
CA GLU A 67 -17.83 3.83 0.15
C GLU A 67 -19.26 4.30 0.42
N VAL A 68 -19.61 4.58 1.68
CA VAL A 68 -20.94 5.07 2.05
C VAL A 68 -21.15 6.47 1.50
N GLU A 69 -20.15 7.34 1.55
CA GLU A 69 -20.21 8.67 0.95
C GLU A 69 -20.39 8.60 -0.57
N LEU A 70 -19.62 7.78 -1.27
CA LEU A 70 -19.74 7.57 -2.72
C LEU A 70 -21.11 6.99 -3.11
N SER A 71 -21.74 6.18 -2.24
CA SER A 71 -23.09 5.63 -2.47
C SER A 71 -24.21 6.68 -2.32
N LEU A 72 -23.93 7.77 -1.60
CA LEU A 72 -24.86 8.89 -1.38
C LEU A 72 -24.73 9.98 -2.45
N MET A 73 -23.67 9.94 -3.25
CA MET A 73 -23.42 10.86 -4.36
C MET A 73 -24.10 10.39 -5.65
N ASP A 74 -24.45 11.34 -6.53
CA ASP A 74 -24.90 11.02 -7.88
C ASP A 74 -23.76 10.39 -8.69
N GLU A 75 -24.09 9.60 -9.71
CA GLU A 75 -23.10 8.86 -10.49
C GLU A 75 -22.04 9.77 -11.12
N ASP A 76 -22.43 10.90 -11.70
CA ASP A 76 -21.49 11.87 -12.28
C ASP A 76 -20.53 12.43 -11.21
N ASP A 77 -21.04 12.74 -10.01
CA ASP A 77 -20.24 13.28 -8.90
C ASP A 77 -19.29 12.23 -8.31
N ARG A 78 -19.75 10.97 -8.18
CA ARG A 78 -18.93 9.84 -7.75
C ARG A 78 -17.77 9.59 -8.71
N ARG A 79 -18.02 9.64 -10.03
CA ARG A 79 -16.96 9.48 -11.03
C ARG A 79 -15.90 10.57 -10.93
N ILE A 80 -16.33 11.82 -10.71
CA ILE A 80 -15.43 12.95 -10.48
C ILE A 80 -14.59 12.73 -9.22
N ALA A 81 -15.19 12.25 -8.13
CA ALA A 81 -14.48 11.99 -6.87
C ALA A 81 -13.41 10.89 -7.03
N LEU A 82 -13.73 9.80 -7.75
CA LEU A 82 -12.78 8.73 -8.06
C LEU A 82 -11.63 9.23 -8.94
N GLU A 83 -11.93 10.01 -9.98
CA GLU A 83 -10.91 10.58 -10.88
C GLU A 83 -9.98 11.56 -10.14
N ASP A 84 -10.51 12.42 -9.26
CA ASP A 84 -9.71 13.34 -8.43
C ASP A 84 -8.79 12.58 -7.45
N ALA A 85 -9.24 11.41 -7.01
CA ALA A 85 -8.50 10.51 -6.14
C ALA A 85 -7.51 9.60 -6.91
N GLY A 86 -7.52 9.65 -8.24
CA GLY A 86 -6.65 8.86 -9.12
C GLY A 86 -7.09 7.41 -9.32
N LEU A 87 -8.36 7.10 -9.04
CA LEU A 87 -9.00 5.80 -9.24
C LEU A 87 -9.81 5.79 -10.55
N ASP A 88 -9.86 4.65 -11.23
CA ASP A 88 -10.69 4.51 -12.43
C ASP A 88 -12.16 4.31 -12.01
N PRO A 89 -13.09 5.22 -12.34
CA PRO A 89 -14.50 5.05 -12.00
C PRO A 89 -15.13 3.77 -12.57
N ASP A 90 -14.58 3.20 -13.64
CA ASP A 90 -15.11 1.99 -14.25
C ASP A 90 -14.71 0.71 -13.47
N ASP A 91 -13.67 0.77 -12.62
CA ASP A 91 -13.24 -0.33 -11.73
C ASP A 91 -14.14 -0.46 -10.48
N PHE A 92 -14.80 0.64 -10.12
CA PHE A 92 -15.72 0.76 -9.00
C PHE A 92 -17.14 0.94 -9.53
N GLY A 93 -17.65 -0.05 -10.26
CA GLY A 93 -19.01 -0.08 -10.82
C GLY A 93 -20.16 -0.02 -9.79
N PHE A 94 -19.91 0.54 -8.60
CA PHE A 94 -20.78 0.70 -7.43
C PHE A 94 -21.41 -0.60 -6.93
N LEU A 95 -20.58 -1.66 -7.07
CA LEU A 95 -20.66 -3.02 -6.54
C LEU A 95 -21.93 -3.78 -6.95
N ASP A 96 -21.93 -4.31 -8.18
CA ASP A 96 -22.81 -5.28 -8.89
C ASP A 96 -24.24 -5.63 -8.41
N ASP A 97 -24.60 -5.53 -7.14
CA ASP A 97 -25.97 -5.48 -6.57
C ASP A 97 -25.82 -5.34 -5.04
N LEU A 98 -26.49 -4.36 -4.41
CA LEU A 98 -26.78 -4.41 -2.97
C LEU A 98 -27.90 -5.44 -2.68
#